data_AF-A0A960D517-F1
#
_entry.id   AF-A0A960D517-F1
#
_cell.length_a   1.000
_cell.length_b   1.000
_cell.length_c   1.000
_cell.angle_alpha   90.00
_cell.angle_beta   90.00
_cell.angle_gamma   90.00
#
_symmetry.space_group_name_H-M   'P 1'
#
loop_
_entity.id
_entity.type
_entity.pdbx_description
1 polymer ?
#
loop_
_entity_poly.entity_id
_entity_poly.type
_entity_poly.pdbx_seq_one_letter_code
_entity_poly.pdbx_strand_id
1 'polypeptide(L)'
;LDADALAKENGAVAALLNGPRYWLMSAIDKAAPEHRETRTFGGIEMIRQATVKLSSMNPAPYSVNAVDRRTVFVFDAGRPVFELVDPDGRRWVMQTWSQIVDKDLGLDDLPGLAARLAPPPGWRYETRILTETLRVDTTTRDAQVTQDELTNTYSLEF
;
A
#
# COMPACT_ATOMS: atom_id res chain seq x y z
N LEU A 1 10.64 -16.36 -4.68
CA LEU A 1 11.90 -15.61 -4.53
C LEU A 1 12.47 -15.93 -3.16
N ASP A 2 13.80 -15.99 -3.04
CA ASP A 2 14.50 -16.17 -1.76
C ASP A 2 15.01 -14.79 -1.29
N ALA A 3 14.51 -14.30 -0.17
CA ALA A 3 14.82 -12.95 0.32
C ALA A 3 16.29 -12.81 0.76
N ASP A 4 16.84 -13.81 1.44
CA ASP A 4 18.19 -13.76 2.00
C ASP A 4 19.24 -13.83 0.88
N ALA A 5 19.00 -14.67 -0.13
CA ALA A 5 19.83 -14.72 -1.33
C ALA A 5 19.83 -13.37 -2.07
N LEU A 6 18.64 -12.78 -2.29
CA LEU A 6 18.52 -11.48 -2.95
C LEU A 6 19.23 -10.37 -2.18
N ALA A 7 19.11 -10.33 -0.85
CA ALA A 7 19.79 -9.35 -0.03
C ALA A 7 21.31 -9.45 -0.19
N LYS A 8 21.86 -10.67 -0.09
CA LYS A 8 23.28 -10.95 -0.23
C LYS A 8 23.81 -10.59 -1.61
N GLU A 9 23.10 -10.99 -2.68
CA GLU A 9 23.47 -10.70 -4.07
C GLU A 9 23.52 -9.20 -4.37
N ASN A 10 22.67 -8.42 -3.70
CA ASN A 10 22.57 -6.98 -3.90
C ASN A 10 23.36 -6.15 -2.89
N GLY A 11 24.10 -6.78 -1.96
CA GLY A 11 24.80 -6.09 -0.88
C GLY A 11 23.85 -5.26 0.01
N ALA A 12 22.59 -5.67 0.10
CA ALA A 12 21.56 -4.99 0.87
C ALA A 12 21.49 -5.55 2.30
N VAL A 13 21.07 -4.70 3.25
CA VAL A 13 20.85 -5.11 4.65
C VAL A 13 19.75 -6.18 4.74
N ALA A 14 18.72 -6.08 3.92
CA ALA A 14 17.64 -7.05 3.81
C ALA A 14 16.93 -6.91 2.45
N ALA A 15 16.22 -7.95 2.04
CA ALA A 15 15.22 -7.88 0.99
C ALA A 15 13.86 -8.26 1.58
N LEU A 16 12.81 -7.50 1.26
CA LEU A 16 11.47 -7.75 1.76
C LEU A 16 10.58 -8.13 0.57
N LEU A 17 10.03 -9.34 0.60
CA LEU A 17 9.09 -9.80 -0.42
C LEU A 17 7.73 -9.15 -0.16
N ASN A 18 7.29 -8.32 -1.10
CA ASN A 18 6.11 -7.49 -0.92
C ASN A 18 4.85 -8.09 -1.57
N GLY A 19 4.64 -9.41 -1.49
CA GLY A 19 3.46 -10.05 -2.08
C GLY A 19 3.24 -11.50 -1.66
N PRO A 20 2.11 -12.11 -2.08
CA PRO A 20 1.14 -11.57 -3.05
C PRO A 20 0.32 -10.39 -2.52
N ARG A 21 0.03 -9.44 -3.42
CA ARG A 21 -0.80 -8.26 -3.17
C ARG A 21 -1.70 -7.99 -4.37
N TYR A 22 -2.90 -7.54 -4.09
CA TYR A 22 -3.92 -7.25 -5.10
C TYR A 22 -4.37 -5.82 -4.92
N TRP A 23 -4.25 -5.02 -5.98
CA TRP A 23 -4.60 -3.61 -5.96
C TRP A 23 -6.12 -3.37 -6.07
N LEU A 24 -6.58 -2.28 -5.47
CA LEU A 24 -7.98 -1.85 -5.50
C LEU A 24 -8.22 -0.61 -6.36
N MET A 25 -7.14 0.09 -6.74
CA MET A 25 -7.22 1.24 -7.65
C MET A 25 -7.85 0.85 -8.99
N SER A 26 -8.70 1.73 -9.52
CA SER A 26 -9.19 1.65 -10.90
C SER A 26 -8.10 1.99 -11.91
N ALA A 27 -7.25 2.98 -11.58
CA ALA A 27 -6.13 3.39 -12.41
C ALA A 27 -4.98 3.95 -11.57
N ILE A 28 -3.78 3.92 -12.16
CA ILE A 28 -2.59 4.60 -11.66
C ILE A 28 -2.15 5.56 -12.74
N ASP A 29 -2.22 6.86 -12.45
CA ASP A 29 -1.60 7.88 -13.29
C ASP A 29 -0.23 8.19 -12.74
N LYS A 30 0.79 8.00 -13.57
CA LYS A 30 2.18 8.28 -13.21
C LYS A 30 2.94 8.73 -14.43
N ALA A 31 3.65 9.85 -14.31
CA ALA A 31 4.56 10.30 -15.36
C ALA A 31 5.62 9.21 -15.58
N ALA A 32 5.77 8.76 -16.82
CA ALA A 32 6.87 7.87 -17.17
C ALA A 32 8.18 8.64 -16.96
N PRO A 33 9.13 8.13 -16.15
CA PRO A 33 10.41 8.80 -16.00
C PRO A 33 11.16 8.74 -17.35
N GLU A 34 11.95 9.78 -17.64
CA GLU A 34 12.80 9.81 -18.85
C GLU A 34 13.77 8.62 -18.91
N HIS A 35 14.18 8.12 -17.75
CA HIS A 35 14.93 6.87 -17.61
C HIS A 35 14.25 5.94 -16.60
N ARG A 36 13.94 4.72 -17.04
CA ARG A 36 13.49 3.65 -16.17
C ARG A 36 14.70 2.87 -15.67
N GLU A 37 14.96 2.94 -14.38
CA GLU A 37 15.92 2.05 -13.75
C GLU A 37 15.34 0.65 -13.68
N THR A 38 16.02 -0.32 -14.27
CA THR A 38 15.67 -1.74 -14.21
C THR A 38 16.74 -2.52 -13.45
N ARG A 39 16.32 -3.61 -12.80
CA ARG A 39 17.21 -4.59 -12.17
C ARG A 39 16.53 -5.96 -12.14
N THR A 40 17.32 -7.02 -12.28
CA THR A 40 16.83 -8.39 -12.19
C THR A 40 16.97 -8.92 -10.77
N PHE A 41 15.89 -9.50 -10.22
CA PHE A 41 15.87 -10.17 -8.93
C PHE A 41 15.34 -11.60 -9.11
N GLY A 42 16.17 -12.60 -8.83
CA GLY A 42 15.77 -14.02 -8.93
C GLY A 42 15.25 -14.40 -10.32
N GLY A 43 15.86 -13.85 -11.38
CA GLY A 43 15.47 -14.09 -12.78
C GLY A 43 14.31 -13.24 -13.31
N ILE A 44 13.74 -12.34 -12.48
CA ILE A 44 12.64 -11.47 -12.88
C ILE A 44 13.19 -10.05 -13.08
N GLU A 45 13.06 -9.52 -14.29
CA GLU A 45 13.36 -8.11 -14.55
C GLU A 45 12.28 -7.23 -13.91
N MET A 46 12.71 -6.25 -13.10
CA MET A 46 11.84 -5.33 -12.39
C MET A 46 12.24 -3.89 -12.68
N ILE A 47 11.26 -2.99 -12.68
CA ILE A 47 11.47 -1.54 -12.77
C ILE A 47 11.38 -0.91 -11.38
N ARG A 48 12.24 0.08 -11.07
CA ARG A 48 12.15 0.82 -9.81
C ARG A 48 10.89 1.69 -9.81
N GLN A 49 9.90 1.32 -9.01
CA GLN A 49 8.64 2.07 -8.92
C GLN A 49 8.66 3.19 -7.88
N ALA A 50 9.26 2.99 -6.71
CA ALA A 50 9.23 4.01 -5.66
C ALA A 50 10.42 3.85 -4.71
N THR A 51 10.71 4.92 -3.99
CA THR A 51 11.64 4.90 -2.86
C THR A 51 10.85 5.15 -1.57
N VAL A 52 10.92 4.20 -0.65
CA VAL A 52 10.31 4.32 0.68
C VAL A 52 11.34 4.93 1.63
N LYS A 53 11.00 6.04 2.27
CA LYS A 53 11.82 6.62 3.34
C LYS A 53 11.41 5.95 4.64
N LEU A 54 12.05 4.81 4.94
CA LEU A 54 11.76 4.05 6.15
C LEU A 54 12.19 4.84 7.39
N SER A 55 11.24 5.05 8.31
CA SER A 55 11.53 5.55 9.66
C SER A 55 12.02 4.44 10.58
N SER A 56 11.68 3.19 10.28
CA SER A 56 12.09 1.96 10.98
C SER A 56 12.22 0.80 9.99
N MET A 57 13.15 -0.13 10.27
CA MET A 57 13.31 -1.39 9.52
C MET A 57 12.19 -2.41 9.80
N ASN A 58 11.44 -2.22 10.89
CA ASN A 58 10.28 -3.02 11.25
C ASN A 58 9.14 -2.08 11.69
N PRO A 59 8.45 -1.43 10.75
CA PRO A 59 7.34 -0.54 11.09
C PRO A 59 6.21 -1.36 11.70
N ALA A 60 5.78 -1.02 12.91
CA ALA A 60 4.58 -1.60 13.50
C ALA A 60 3.36 -1.29 12.61
N PRO A 61 2.33 -2.15 12.59
CA PRO A 61 1.06 -1.80 11.99
C PRO A 61 0.58 -0.42 12.45
N TYR A 62 -0.09 0.29 11.55
CA TYR A 62 -0.62 1.64 11.73
C TYR A 62 0.44 2.75 11.84
N SER A 63 1.74 2.43 11.73
CA SER A 63 2.78 3.45 11.59
C SER A 63 2.83 4.03 10.18
N VAL A 64 3.06 5.35 10.10
CA VAL A 64 3.05 6.10 8.85
C VAL A 64 4.44 6.16 8.25
N ASN A 65 4.54 5.86 6.96
CA ASN A 65 5.75 5.97 6.16
C ASN A 65 5.55 6.96 5.00
N ALA A 66 6.58 7.73 4.70
CA ALA A 66 6.62 8.61 3.54
C ALA A 66 7.18 7.85 2.33
N VAL A 67 6.44 7.86 1.21
CA VAL A 67 6.81 7.17 -0.03
C VAL A 67 6.88 8.17 -1.18
N ASP A 68 8.07 8.33 -1.75
CA ASP A 68 8.27 9.16 -2.95
C ASP A 68 7.94 8.33 -4.20
N ARG A 69 6.66 8.38 -4.60
CA ARG A 69 6.12 7.60 -5.74
C ARG A 69 5.59 8.44 -6.89
N ARG A 70 5.33 9.74 -6.67
CA ARG A 70 4.90 10.73 -7.68
C ARG A 70 3.78 10.22 -8.60
N THR A 71 2.67 9.78 -8.00
CA THR A 71 1.55 9.15 -8.73
C THR A 71 0.20 9.59 -8.18
N VAL A 72 -0.80 9.57 -9.04
CA VAL A 72 -2.21 9.63 -8.66
C VAL A 72 -2.79 8.22 -8.64
N PHE A 73 -3.38 7.84 -7.53
CA PHE A 73 -4.25 6.65 -7.46
C PHE A 73 -5.69 7.07 -7.66
N VAL A 74 -6.36 6.40 -8.59
CA VAL A 74 -7.75 6.71 -8.98
C VAL A 74 -8.66 5.57 -8.55
N PHE A 75 -9.77 5.91 -7.90
CA PHE A 75 -10.85 5.00 -7.54
C PHE A 75 -12.16 5.55 -8.10
N ASP A 76 -12.84 4.79 -8.96
CA ASP A 76 -14.04 5.28 -9.65
C ASP A 76 -15.26 5.37 -8.73
N ALA A 77 -16.16 6.31 -9.06
CA ALA A 77 -17.49 6.38 -8.47
C ALA A 77 -18.27 5.07 -8.65
N GLY A 78 -19.18 4.79 -7.72
CA GLY A 78 -20.02 3.60 -7.69
C GLY A 78 -19.35 2.34 -7.16
N ARG A 79 -18.06 2.40 -6.82
CA ARG A 79 -17.30 1.27 -6.27
C ARG A 79 -17.10 1.39 -4.76
N PRO A 80 -17.02 0.26 -4.02
CA PRO A 80 -16.58 0.30 -2.64
C PRO A 80 -15.11 0.66 -2.56
N VAL A 81 -14.78 1.49 -1.58
CA VAL A 81 -13.44 1.62 -1.01
C VAL A 81 -13.46 1.13 0.42
N PHE A 82 -12.31 0.61 0.83
CA PHE A 82 -12.06 0.06 2.15
C PHE A 82 -11.06 0.96 2.86
N GLU A 83 -11.39 1.40 4.06
CA GLU A 83 -10.71 2.55 4.63
C GLU A 83 -10.41 2.34 6.12
N LEU A 84 -9.29 2.91 6.55
CA LEU A 84 -9.10 3.25 7.95
C LEU A 84 -9.44 4.73 8.13
N VAL A 85 -10.07 5.06 9.25
CA VAL A 85 -10.24 6.45 9.67
C VAL A 85 -9.53 6.63 10.99
N ASP A 86 -8.59 7.56 11.03
CA ASP A 86 -7.77 7.82 12.21
C ASP A 86 -8.49 8.73 13.24
N PRO A 87 -7.90 8.96 14.43
CA PRO A 87 -8.51 9.75 15.49
C PRO A 87 -8.79 11.21 15.12
N ASP A 88 -8.09 11.75 14.13
CA ASP A 88 -8.30 13.11 13.62
C ASP A 88 -9.38 13.16 12.52
N GLY A 89 -9.98 12.01 12.21
CA GLY A 89 -10.99 11.87 11.15
C GLY A 89 -10.41 11.77 9.75
N ARG A 90 -9.08 11.65 9.59
CA ARG A 90 -8.46 11.50 8.27
C ARG A 90 -8.70 10.09 7.74
N ARG A 91 -8.99 10.01 6.44
CA ARG A 91 -9.28 8.75 5.75
C ARG A 91 -8.03 8.19 5.08
N TRP A 92 -7.85 6.89 5.22
CA TRP A 92 -6.75 6.14 4.64
C TRP A 92 -7.35 5.05 3.75
N VAL A 93 -7.24 5.21 2.44
CA VAL A 93 -7.91 4.35 1.45
C VAL A 93 -7.01 3.17 1.13
N MET A 94 -7.55 1.96 1.20
CA MET A 94 -6.82 0.74 0.91
C MET A 94 -6.38 0.73 -0.57
N GLN A 95 -5.07 0.76 -0.79
CA GLN A 95 -4.49 0.62 -2.13
C GLN A 95 -4.34 -0.85 -2.53
N THR A 96 -3.97 -1.71 -1.58
CA THR A 96 -3.80 -3.15 -1.82
C THR A 96 -4.21 -3.96 -0.61
N TRP A 97 -4.89 -5.08 -0.82
CA TRP A 97 -4.97 -6.14 0.17
C TRP A 97 -3.85 -7.18 -0.06
N SER A 98 -3.48 -7.93 0.98
CA SER A 98 -2.31 -8.81 0.95
C SER A 98 -2.58 -10.21 1.46
N GLN A 99 -1.90 -11.19 0.86
CA GLN A 99 -1.89 -12.59 1.28
C GLN A 99 -0.61 -13.02 1.99
N ILE A 100 0.18 -12.05 2.47
CA ILE A 100 1.43 -12.33 3.20
C ILE A 100 1.13 -12.99 4.55
N VAL A 101 0.16 -12.46 5.28
CA VAL A 101 -0.23 -12.95 6.62
C VAL A 101 -1.35 -13.98 6.53
N ASP A 102 -2.43 -13.63 5.82
CA ASP A 102 -3.57 -14.52 5.59
C ASP A 102 -3.62 -14.90 4.10
N LYS A 103 -3.25 -16.15 3.80
CA LYS A 103 -3.17 -16.65 2.42
C LYS A 103 -4.53 -16.82 1.75
N ASP A 104 -5.59 -16.90 2.55
CA ASP A 104 -6.96 -17.15 2.07
C ASP A 104 -7.79 -15.87 2.04
N LEU A 105 -7.25 -14.73 2.51
CA LEU A 105 -7.92 -13.43 2.42
C LEU A 105 -8.30 -13.16 0.96
N GLY A 106 -9.56 -12.80 0.74
CA GLY A 106 -10.11 -12.47 -0.56
C GLY A 106 -10.80 -11.09 -0.59
N LEU A 107 -11.19 -10.67 -1.79
CA LEU A 107 -11.90 -9.41 -2.01
C LEU A 107 -13.24 -9.35 -1.25
N ASP A 108 -13.96 -10.47 -1.20
CA ASP A 108 -15.29 -10.55 -0.57
C ASP A 108 -15.22 -10.49 0.96
N ASP A 109 -14.05 -10.71 1.55
CA ASP A 109 -13.82 -10.60 2.99
C ASP A 109 -13.61 -9.16 3.46
N LEU A 110 -13.20 -8.27 2.54
CA LEU A 110 -12.82 -6.90 2.88
C LEU A 110 -13.91 -6.13 3.64
N PRO A 111 -15.21 -6.17 3.24
CA PRO A 111 -16.27 -5.50 4.01
C PRO A 111 -16.35 -5.94 5.49
N GLY A 112 -15.90 -7.15 5.83
CA GLY A 112 -15.94 -7.73 7.17
C GLY A 112 -14.67 -7.52 8.01
N LEU A 113 -13.64 -6.84 7.49
CA LEU A 113 -12.34 -6.73 8.16
C LEU A 113 -12.40 -6.01 9.51
N ALA A 114 -13.40 -5.16 9.75
CA ALA A 114 -13.58 -4.52 11.07
C ALA A 114 -13.65 -5.53 12.23
N ALA A 115 -14.13 -6.75 11.99
CA ALA A 115 -14.20 -7.82 13.00
C ALA A 115 -12.88 -8.57 13.21
N ARG A 116 -11.88 -8.34 12.34
CA ARG A 116 -10.61 -9.07 12.30
C ARG A 116 -9.42 -8.21 12.67
N LEU A 117 -9.46 -6.92 12.33
CA LEU A 117 -8.41 -5.96 12.63
C LEU A 117 -8.50 -5.50 14.09
N ALA A 118 -7.36 -5.15 14.68
CA ALA A 118 -7.26 -4.63 16.05
C ALA A 118 -6.61 -3.24 16.05
N PRO A 119 -7.22 -2.25 15.37
CA PRO A 119 -6.60 -0.95 15.20
C PRO A 119 -6.43 -0.21 16.54
N PRO A 120 -5.44 0.71 16.65
CA PRO A 120 -5.21 1.47 17.87
C PRO A 120 -6.44 2.28 18.31
N PRO A 121 -6.53 2.68 19.59
CA PRO A 121 -7.64 3.50 20.07
C PRO A 121 -7.91 4.72 19.18
N GLY A 122 -9.19 4.92 18.83
CA GLY A 122 -9.65 6.03 17.98
C GLY A 122 -9.58 5.76 16.47
N TRP A 123 -8.85 4.73 16.04
CA TRP A 123 -8.92 4.27 14.66
C TRP A 123 -10.14 3.37 14.44
N ARG A 124 -10.68 3.39 13.23
CA ARG A 124 -11.79 2.52 12.82
C ARG A 124 -11.63 2.08 11.38
N TYR A 125 -12.20 0.92 11.07
CA TYR A 125 -12.31 0.42 9.71
C TYR A 125 -13.71 0.70 9.16
N GLU A 126 -13.78 1.23 7.95
CA GLU A 126 -15.03 1.56 7.26
C GLU A 126 -15.02 1.04 5.82
N THR A 127 -16.20 0.76 5.28
CA THR A 127 -16.43 0.60 3.84
C THR A 127 -17.32 1.75 3.37
N ARG A 128 -16.92 2.41 2.28
CA ARG A 128 -17.65 3.54 1.69
C ARG A 128 -17.88 3.25 0.20
N ILE A 129 -19.11 3.42 -0.28
CA ILE A 129 -19.36 3.49 -1.72
C ILE A 129 -19.06 4.91 -2.17
N LEU A 130 -18.16 5.05 -3.14
CA LEU A 130 -17.82 6.37 -3.68
C LEU A 130 -18.98 6.92 -4.51
N THR A 131 -19.41 8.14 -4.24
CA THR A 131 -20.39 8.84 -5.08
C THR A 131 -19.74 9.60 -6.23
N GLU A 132 -18.44 9.90 -6.10
CA GLU A 132 -17.61 10.61 -7.07
C GLU A 132 -16.24 9.93 -7.16
N THR A 133 -15.53 10.12 -8.27
CA THR A 133 -14.17 9.56 -8.43
C THR A 133 -13.23 10.15 -7.38
N LEU A 134 -12.63 9.28 -6.58
CA LEU A 134 -11.59 9.66 -5.62
C LEU A 134 -10.22 9.62 -6.28
N ARG A 135 -9.45 10.70 -6.10
CA ARG A 135 -8.06 10.80 -6.55
C ARG A 135 -7.14 11.08 -5.37
N VAL A 136 -6.23 10.15 -5.09
CA VAL A 136 -5.15 10.36 -4.13
C VAL A 136 -3.91 10.83 -4.91
N ASP A 137 -3.75 12.14 -5.04
CA ASP A 137 -2.70 12.78 -5.88
C ASP A 137 -1.43 13.12 -5.09
N THR A 138 -0.40 12.29 -5.23
CA THR A 138 0.89 12.51 -4.58
C THR A 138 1.98 12.92 -5.57
N THR A 139 1.63 13.66 -6.63
CA THR A 139 2.59 14.11 -7.66
C THR A 139 3.54 15.19 -7.14
N THR A 140 3.06 16.06 -6.25
CA THR A 140 3.84 17.18 -5.71
C THR A 140 4.39 16.94 -4.30
N ARG A 141 4.07 15.80 -3.68
CA ARG A 141 4.43 15.48 -2.30
C ARG A 141 4.61 13.97 -2.07
N ASP A 142 5.30 13.60 -1.00
CA ASP A 142 5.41 12.21 -0.58
C ASP A 142 4.03 11.66 -0.16
N ALA A 143 3.73 10.45 -0.62
CA ALA A 143 2.55 9.72 -0.15
C ALA A 143 2.72 9.32 1.32
N GLN A 144 1.67 9.45 2.11
CA GLN A 144 1.61 8.88 3.46
C GLN A 144 0.96 7.50 3.36
N VAL A 145 1.69 6.48 3.80
CA VAL A 145 1.31 5.08 3.66
C VAL A 145 1.36 4.39 5.00
N THR A 146 0.35 3.59 5.31
CA THR A 146 0.29 2.75 6.51
C THR A 146 -0.16 1.33 6.15
N GLN A 147 0.08 0.39 7.07
CA GLN A 147 -0.34 -1.01 6.92
C GLN A 147 -1.08 -1.50 8.16
N ASP A 148 -2.07 -2.37 7.98
CA ASP A 148 -2.71 -3.09 9.08
C ASP A 148 -1.95 -4.39 9.43
N GLU A 149 -2.46 -5.17 10.39
CA GLU A 149 -1.83 -6.41 10.85
C GLU A 149 -1.82 -7.51 9.80
N LEU A 150 -2.73 -7.45 8.82
CA LEU A 150 -2.76 -8.35 7.67
C LEU A 150 -1.83 -7.87 6.55
N THR A 151 -1.10 -6.77 6.79
CA THR A 151 -0.25 -6.06 5.85
C THR A 151 -1.01 -5.46 4.66
N ASN A 152 -2.33 -5.29 4.74
CA ASN A 152 -3.04 -4.49 3.75
C ASN A 152 -2.49 -3.06 3.80
N THR A 153 -2.29 -2.45 2.64
CA THR A 153 -1.65 -1.14 2.55
C THR A 153 -2.69 -0.08 2.23
N TYR A 154 -2.61 1.06 2.92
CA TYR A 154 -3.51 2.20 2.79
C TYR A 154 -2.73 3.46 2.41
N SER A 155 -3.35 4.39 1.69
CA SER A 155 -2.82 5.73 1.39
C SER A 155 -3.72 6.79 2.01
N LEU A 156 -3.13 7.82 2.61
CA LEU A 156 -3.88 8.96 3.12
C LEU A 156 -4.62 9.71 1.98
N GLU A 157 -5.92 9.94 2.17
CA GLU A 157 -6.77 10.84 1.38
C GLU A 157 -6.62 12.29 1.92
N PHE A 158 -6.61 13.28 1.03
CA PHE A 158 -6.48 14.71 1.35
C PHE A 158 -7.29 15.56 0.38
#